data_AF-A0A932F1W7-F1
#
_entry.id   AF-A0A932F1W7-F1
#
_cell.length_a   1.000
_cell.length_b   1.000
_cell.length_c   1.000
_cell.angle_alpha   90.00
_cell.angle_beta   90.00
_cell.angle_gamma   90.00
#
_symmetry.space_group_name_H-M   'P 1'
#
loop_
_entity.id
_entity.type
_entity.pdbx_description
1 polymer ?
#
loop_
_entity_poly.entity_id
_entity_poly.type
_entity_poly.pdbx_seq_one_letter_code
_entity_poly.pdbx_strand_id
1 'polypeptide(L)'
;MQALSWWPASALAVSSAVLQVVGYGFYLHLILRRKIDPNPTSWLMFAYGTSLIVVLESAAGASWRELALPVVCAAASVAVAGTCWSRGTLRWPRDGIELYSFAADVAITIAFVAWWAIGRVGILSRSEMAVAVPAFLVLWNVGTIAAFTPIVVSTWRDPTRESWAPWIVWTLAYATLAFVTFIEEGVEGNLFLYLYPLSNVLVHGSLAILSLNLPVATKLQRRNTAHSRPQMPHGASSPSLDFLYVAETKYTGHGLFTRRAFKKGDHVCNITGTIRKYVFRTREDSLLYPNWYQIDEDLWCDPDYPFNYFNHSCGPNCVVVGQSVIALRDIQPGDELTCDYSLIDSDEHWEMGCSCQTPNCRGVIRSIQFLPRKIFDRYEPHLVPYFRQAYEAAQRSGS
;
A
#
# COMPACT_ATOMS: atom_id res chain seq x y z
N MET A 1 -34.39 27.56 22.23
CA MET A 1 -33.29 26.59 22.14
C MET A 1 -32.43 26.69 23.41
N GLN A 2 -32.90 26.16 24.55
CA GLN A 2 -32.22 26.24 25.86
C GLN A 2 -31.79 24.86 26.41
N ALA A 3 -31.79 23.82 25.56
CA ALA A 3 -31.65 22.42 26.01
C ALA A 3 -30.31 21.74 25.65
N LEU A 4 -29.27 22.49 25.24
CA LEU A 4 -27.96 21.93 24.88
C LEU A 4 -26.83 22.43 25.83
N SER A 5 -27.13 22.62 27.11
CA SER A 5 -26.15 23.09 28.12
C SER A 5 -25.42 21.97 28.87
N TRP A 6 -25.56 20.70 28.46
CA TRP A 6 -25.07 19.55 29.24
C TRP A 6 -23.60 19.18 28.97
N TRP A 7 -22.92 19.88 28.07
CA TRP A 7 -21.46 19.86 27.98
C TRP A 7 -20.93 21.28 27.73
N PRO A 8 -20.03 21.82 28.58
CA PRO A 8 -19.31 23.02 28.22
C PRO A 8 -18.49 22.75 26.95
N ALA A 9 -18.44 23.69 26.00
CA ALA A 9 -17.69 23.57 24.74
C ALA A 9 -16.24 23.08 24.96
N SER A 10 -15.64 23.48 26.09
CA SER A 10 -14.34 23.02 26.55
C SER A 10 -14.23 21.50 26.78
N ALA A 11 -15.28 20.85 27.29
CA ALA A 11 -15.30 19.39 27.49
C ALA A 11 -15.42 18.63 26.15
N LEU A 12 -16.19 19.17 25.20
CA LEU A 12 -16.27 18.61 23.84
C LEU A 12 -14.95 18.79 23.08
N ALA A 13 -14.29 19.94 23.20
CA ALA A 13 -12.96 20.18 22.65
C ALA A 13 -11.92 19.19 23.22
N VAL A 14 -11.94 18.94 24.54
CA VAL A 14 -11.09 17.93 25.17
C VAL A 14 -11.39 16.53 24.64
N SER A 15 -12.67 16.19 24.44
CA SER A 15 -13.04 14.88 23.89
C SER A 15 -12.54 14.67 22.46
N SER A 16 -12.55 15.71 21.61
CA SER A 16 -11.94 15.67 20.28
C SER A 16 -10.44 15.37 20.37
N ALA A 17 -9.71 16.02 21.28
CA ALA A 17 -8.29 15.76 21.49
C ALA A 17 -7.99 14.32 21.98
N VAL A 18 -8.83 13.79 22.87
CA VAL A 18 -8.72 12.38 23.32
C VAL A 18 -8.92 11.42 22.14
N LEU A 19 -9.93 11.66 21.29
CA LEU A 19 -10.17 10.85 20.11
C LEU A 19 -8.99 10.88 19.14
N GLN A 20 -8.32 12.03 18.97
CA GLN A 20 -7.10 12.14 18.16
C GLN A 20 -6.00 11.22 18.69
N VAL A 21 -5.71 11.27 20.00
CA VAL A 21 -4.71 10.38 20.64
C VAL A 21 -5.06 8.91 20.44
N VAL A 22 -6.32 8.53 20.62
CA VAL A 22 -6.79 7.16 20.42
C VAL A 22 -6.62 6.73 18.96
N GLY A 23 -6.96 7.60 18.00
CA GLY A 23 -6.78 7.35 16.57
C GLY A 23 -5.33 7.06 16.22
N TYR A 24 -4.41 7.93 16.65
CA TYR A 24 -2.96 7.74 16.46
C TYR A 24 -2.44 6.47 17.15
N GLY A 25 -2.88 6.19 18.37
CA GLY A 25 -2.49 4.98 19.10
C GLY A 25 -2.91 3.70 18.38
N PHE A 26 -4.13 3.66 17.86
CA PHE A 26 -4.62 2.54 17.04
C PHE A 26 -3.81 2.43 15.75
N TYR A 27 -3.60 3.55 15.05
CA TYR A 27 -2.89 3.58 13.79
C TYR A 27 -1.44 3.09 13.93
N LEU A 28 -0.71 3.63 14.91
CA LEU A 28 0.65 3.18 15.25
C LEU A 28 0.67 1.71 15.66
N HIS A 29 -0.30 1.23 16.43
CA HIS A 29 -0.39 -0.19 16.78
C HIS A 29 -0.50 -1.08 15.53
N LEU A 30 -1.34 -0.71 14.56
CA LEU A 30 -1.51 -1.44 13.30
C LEU A 30 -0.24 -1.42 12.45
N ILE A 31 0.41 -0.26 12.35
CA ILE A 31 1.71 -0.14 11.67
C ILE A 31 2.69 -1.07 12.38
N LEU A 32 2.86 -0.94 13.70
CA LEU A 32 3.82 -1.72 14.48
C LEU A 32 3.64 -3.23 14.30
N ARG A 33 2.40 -3.70 14.18
CA ARG A 33 2.03 -5.11 13.91
C ARG A 33 2.05 -5.53 12.44
N ARG A 34 2.51 -4.67 11.52
CA ARG A 34 2.54 -4.89 10.07
C ARG A 34 1.16 -5.26 9.47
N LYS A 35 0.08 -4.70 10.02
CA LYS A 35 -1.29 -4.92 9.52
C LYS A 35 -1.73 -3.91 8.46
N ILE A 36 -1.03 -2.77 8.36
CA ILE A 36 -1.27 -1.72 7.38
C ILE A 36 0.07 -1.22 6.82
N ASP A 37 0.07 -0.68 5.61
CA ASP A 37 1.24 -0.12 4.92
C ASP A 37 0.91 1.30 4.42
N PRO A 38 0.98 2.28 5.33
CA PRO A 38 0.45 3.61 5.08
C PRO A 38 1.26 4.39 4.04
N ASN A 39 0.62 5.35 3.35
CA ASN A 39 1.32 6.15 2.35
C ASN A 39 2.33 7.11 3.01
N PRO A 40 3.64 6.93 2.76
CA PRO A 40 4.66 7.64 3.52
C PRO A 40 4.81 9.11 3.07
N THR A 41 4.44 9.44 1.84
CA THR A 41 4.44 10.81 1.29
C THR A 41 3.38 11.66 1.99
N SER A 42 2.15 11.15 2.14
CA SER A 42 1.09 11.81 2.91
C SER A 42 1.49 12.02 4.37
N TRP A 43 2.04 11.00 5.02
CA TRP A 43 2.46 11.11 6.42
C TRP A 43 3.60 12.10 6.63
N LEU A 44 4.52 12.24 5.67
CA LEU A 44 5.54 13.29 5.70
C LEU A 44 4.90 14.69 5.63
N MET A 45 3.94 14.90 4.73
CA MET A 45 3.22 16.18 4.61
C MET A 45 2.43 16.51 5.88
N PHE A 46 1.73 15.53 6.46
CA PHE A 46 1.04 15.70 7.74
C PHE A 46 2.02 16.07 8.85
N ALA A 47 3.20 15.43 8.91
CA ALA A 47 4.19 15.67 9.95
C ALA A 47 4.73 17.11 9.93
N TYR A 48 5.23 17.61 8.79
CA TYR A 48 5.73 18.99 8.76
C TYR A 48 4.59 20.01 8.79
N GLY A 49 3.43 19.73 8.18
CA GLY A 49 2.30 20.66 8.13
C GLY A 49 1.72 20.93 9.52
N THR A 50 1.50 19.88 10.31
CA THR A 50 1.04 20.02 11.71
C THR A 50 2.11 20.62 12.62
N SER A 51 3.39 20.29 12.40
CA SER A 51 4.50 20.91 13.14
C SER A 51 4.59 22.42 12.86
N LEU A 52 4.35 22.84 11.62
CA LEU A 52 4.33 24.25 11.25
C LEU A 52 3.19 24.99 11.97
N ILE A 53 2.00 24.41 12.07
CA ILE A 53 0.89 25.02 12.84
C ILE A 53 1.32 25.30 14.28
N VAL A 54 1.93 24.32 14.96
CA VAL A 54 2.40 24.48 16.34
C VAL A 54 3.35 25.68 16.46
N VAL A 55 4.31 25.81 15.53
CA VAL A 55 5.28 26.92 15.52
C VAL A 55 4.56 28.26 15.34
N LEU A 56 3.62 28.33 14.40
CA LEU A 56 2.94 29.57 14.06
C LEU A 56 1.97 30.03 15.15
N GLU A 57 1.21 29.12 15.74
CA GLU A 57 0.33 29.42 16.86
C GLU A 57 1.13 29.83 18.10
N SER A 58 2.24 29.14 18.37
CA SER A 58 3.14 29.52 19.46
C SER A 58 3.71 30.93 19.23
N ALA A 59 4.11 31.25 18.00
CA ALA A 59 4.61 32.58 17.66
C ALA A 59 3.52 33.68 17.68
N ALA A 60 2.25 33.29 17.56
CA ALA A 60 1.09 34.16 17.73
C ALA A 60 0.70 34.37 19.21
N GLY A 61 1.37 33.70 20.15
CA GLY A 61 1.10 33.81 21.58
C GLY A 61 -0.01 32.89 22.10
N ALA A 62 -0.31 31.80 21.37
CA ALA A 62 -1.27 30.81 21.82
C ALA A 62 -0.89 30.23 23.19
N SER A 63 -1.89 30.06 24.04
CA SER A 63 -1.77 29.43 25.34
C SER A 63 -1.44 27.95 25.20
N TRP A 64 -0.91 27.33 26.26
CA TRP A 64 -0.63 25.88 26.26
C TRP A 64 -1.88 25.03 26.00
N ARG A 65 -3.08 25.54 26.32
CA ARG A 65 -4.36 24.85 26.10
C ARG A 65 -4.73 24.82 24.63
N GLU A 66 -4.49 25.91 23.92
CA GLU A 66 -4.69 26.02 22.47
C GLU A 66 -3.66 25.15 21.73
N LEU A 67 -2.41 25.14 22.20
CA LEU A 67 -1.33 24.35 21.59
C LEU A 67 -1.40 22.84 21.89
N ALA A 68 -2.11 22.42 22.92
CA ALA A 68 -2.10 21.02 23.37
C ALA A 68 -2.48 20.03 22.25
N LEU A 69 -3.57 20.32 21.52
CA LEU A 69 -4.03 19.46 20.43
C LEU A 69 -3.07 19.48 19.22
N PRO A 70 -2.69 20.64 18.66
CA PRO A 70 -1.70 20.72 17.59
C PRO A 70 -0.38 20.02 17.91
N VAL A 71 0.12 20.16 19.14
CA VAL A 71 1.36 19.50 19.60
C VAL A 71 1.22 17.98 19.58
N VAL A 72 0.09 17.45 20.07
CA VAL A 72 -0.17 16.00 20.04
C VAL A 72 -0.24 15.50 18.60
N CYS A 73 -0.98 16.18 17.73
CA CYS A 73 -1.09 15.80 16.32
C CYS A 73 0.26 15.87 15.59
N ALA A 74 1.07 16.89 15.88
CA ALA A 74 2.40 17.03 15.31
C ALA A 74 3.34 15.92 15.76
N ALA A 75 3.44 15.69 17.08
CA ALA A 75 4.28 14.63 17.63
C ALA A 75 3.87 13.24 17.10
N ALA A 76 2.57 12.96 17.03
CA ALA A 76 2.08 11.69 16.55
C ALA A 76 2.27 11.52 15.03
N SER A 77 2.04 12.56 14.23
CA SER A 77 2.31 12.54 12.78
C SER A 77 3.80 12.35 12.48
N VAL A 78 4.68 13.02 13.23
CA VAL A 78 6.13 12.81 13.15
C VAL A 78 6.50 11.38 13.52
N ALA A 79 5.90 10.81 14.57
CA ALA A 79 6.14 9.42 14.96
C ALA A 79 5.70 8.43 13.88
N VAL A 80 4.53 8.64 13.25
CA VAL A 80 4.06 7.82 12.14
C VAL A 80 4.99 7.95 10.93
N ALA A 81 5.31 9.18 10.50
CA ALA A 81 6.22 9.43 9.39
C ALA A 81 7.62 8.83 9.64
N GLY A 82 8.16 8.98 10.84
CA GLY A 82 9.42 8.38 11.27
C GLY A 82 9.37 6.86 11.29
N THR A 83 8.23 6.27 11.67
CA THR A 83 8.02 4.82 11.59
C THR A 83 8.03 4.34 10.14
N CYS A 84 7.37 5.06 9.22
CA CYS A 84 7.45 4.79 7.79
C CYS A 84 8.90 4.90 7.25
N TRP A 85 9.66 5.91 7.70
CA TRP A 85 11.06 6.08 7.33
C TRP A 85 11.93 4.91 7.82
N SER A 86 11.85 4.58 9.11
CA SER A 86 12.68 3.55 9.75
C SER A 86 12.50 2.15 9.15
N ARG A 87 11.37 1.92 8.48
CA ARG A 87 11.02 0.65 7.83
C ARG A 87 11.36 0.60 6.34
N GLY A 88 11.96 1.66 5.80
CA GLY A 88 12.26 1.76 4.37
C GLY A 88 11.01 1.80 3.48
N THR A 89 9.82 2.04 4.05
CA THR A 89 8.59 2.20 3.27
C THR A 89 8.50 3.60 2.66
N LEU A 90 9.15 4.60 3.28
CA LEU A 90 9.33 5.91 2.66
C LEU A 90 10.13 5.78 1.37
N ARG A 91 9.41 5.99 0.27
CA ARG A 91 9.98 6.13 -1.07
C ARG A 91 9.83 7.61 -1.40
N TRP A 92 10.91 8.24 -1.88
CA TRP A 92 10.76 9.55 -2.52
C TRP A 92 9.66 9.45 -3.58
N PRO A 93 8.76 10.45 -3.74
CA PRO A 93 7.63 10.34 -4.66
C PRO A 93 8.08 9.90 -6.05
N ARG A 94 7.71 8.68 -6.46
CA ARG A 94 8.04 8.11 -7.78
C ARG A 94 6.84 8.07 -8.71
N ASP A 95 5.63 7.97 -8.15
CA ASP A 95 4.39 8.11 -8.90
C ASP A 95 4.13 9.60 -9.16
N GLY A 96 3.67 9.92 -10.37
CA GLY A 96 3.41 11.31 -10.76
C GLY A 96 2.44 12.01 -9.81
N ILE A 97 1.39 11.33 -9.36
CA ILE A 97 0.39 11.91 -8.44
C ILE A 97 1.04 12.30 -7.12
N GLU A 98 1.89 11.43 -6.56
CA GLU A 98 2.58 11.73 -5.30
C GLU A 98 3.51 12.92 -5.45
N LEU A 99 4.23 13.01 -6.59
CA LEU A 99 5.14 14.12 -6.86
C LEU A 99 4.39 15.44 -7.01
N TYR A 100 3.28 15.45 -7.75
CA TYR A 100 2.44 16.65 -7.92
C TYR A 100 1.82 17.09 -6.60
N SER A 101 1.27 16.15 -5.81
CA SER A 101 0.71 16.45 -4.49
C SER A 101 1.75 17.02 -3.54
N PHE A 102 2.95 16.41 -3.49
CA PHE A 102 4.03 16.88 -2.65
C PHE A 102 4.53 18.28 -3.07
N ALA A 103 4.73 18.50 -4.37
CA ALA A 103 5.14 19.80 -4.88
C ALA A 103 4.09 20.90 -4.61
N ALA A 104 2.80 20.59 -4.78
CA ALA A 104 1.72 21.51 -4.49
C ALA A 104 1.66 21.86 -2.99
N ASP A 105 1.76 20.86 -2.12
CA ASP A 105 1.74 21.08 -0.66
C ASP A 105 2.93 21.92 -0.19
N VAL A 106 4.14 21.64 -0.69
CA VAL A 106 5.34 22.44 -0.41
C VAL A 106 5.17 23.88 -0.91
N ALA A 107 4.64 24.08 -2.12
CA ALA A 107 4.41 25.42 -2.66
C ALA A 107 3.40 26.22 -1.82
N ILE A 108 2.30 25.59 -1.40
CA ILE A 108 1.29 26.18 -0.51
C ILE A 108 1.91 26.51 0.85
N THR A 109 2.72 25.60 1.40
CA THR A 109 3.43 25.79 2.67
C THR A 109 4.41 26.96 2.61
N ILE A 110 5.21 27.07 1.55
CA ILE A 110 6.14 28.20 1.35
C ILE A 110 5.36 29.51 1.22
N ALA A 111 4.30 29.53 0.41
CA ALA A 111 3.46 30.71 0.25
C ALA A 111 2.86 31.15 1.60
N PHE A 112 2.46 30.20 2.44
CA PHE A 112 1.95 30.48 3.77
C PHE A 112 3.01 31.07 4.70
N VAL A 113 4.19 30.46 4.78
CA VAL A 113 5.28 30.97 5.63
C VAL A 113 5.70 32.37 5.18
N ALA A 114 5.80 32.60 3.87
CA ALA A 114 6.10 33.90 3.30
C ALA A 114 5.02 34.94 3.68
N TRP A 115 3.74 34.57 3.55
CA TRP A 115 2.62 35.42 3.95
C TRP A 115 2.68 35.79 5.43
N TRP A 116 2.84 34.80 6.31
CA TRP A 116 2.95 35.02 7.75
C TRP A 116 4.11 35.96 8.08
N ALA A 117 5.27 35.79 7.43
CA ALA A 117 6.42 36.67 7.60
C ALA A 117 6.12 38.11 7.14
N ILE A 118 5.50 38.31 5.98
CA ILE A 118 5.10 39.64 5.48
C ILE A 118 4.15 40.33 6.45
N GLY A 119 3.16 39.60 6.98
CA GLY A 119 2.21 40.11 7.97
C GLY A 119 2.89 40.57 9.27
N ARG A 120 3.97 39.89 9.70
CA ARG A 120 4.74 40.25 10.90
C ARG A 120 5.59 41.51 10.73
N VAL A 121 6.05 41.80 9.52
CA VAL A 121 6.81 43.02 9.19
C VAL A 121 5.90 44.24 9.01
N GLY A 122 4.57 44.05 9.08
CA GLY A 122 3.60 45.15 9.01
C GLY A 122 3.48 45.77 7.62
N ILE A 123 3.85 45.01 6.58
CA ILE A 123 3.84 45.47 5.18
C ILE A 123 2.39 45.63 4.66
N LEU A 124 1.45 44.85 5.21
CA LEU A 124 0.05 44.84 4.78
C LEU A 124 -0.83 45.71 5.69
N SER A 125 -1.70 46.49 5.07
CA SER A 125 -2.74 47.28 5.74
C SER A 125 -3.85 46.40 6.33
N ARG A 126 -4.64 46.94 7.27
CA ARG A 126 -5.78 46.22 7.88
C ARG A 126 -6.82 45.74 6.86
N SER A 127 -7.06 46.51 5.80
CA SER A 127 -7.98 46.14 4.71
C SER A 127 -7.44 44.99 3.86
N GLU A 128 -6.14 44.95 3.61
CA GLU A 128 -5.50 43.85 2.89
C GLU A 128 -5.51 42.56 3.74
N MET A 129 -5.27 42.69 5.04
CA MET A 129 -5.37 41.58 6.00
C MET A 129 -6.79 40.98 6.06
N ALA A 130 -7.83 41.80 5.98
CA ALA A 130 -9.22 41.34 6.02
C ALA A 130 -9.62 40.47 4.81
N VAL A 131 -9.04 40.75 3.63
CA VAL A 131 -9.27 39.93 2.42
C VAL A 131 -8.40 38.67 2.42
N ALA A 132 -7.18 38.79 2.94
CA ALA A 132 -6.22 37.72 2.86
C ALA A 132 -6.45 36.58 3.85
N VAL A 133 -6.99 36.84 5.04
CA VAL A 133 -7.28 35.79 6.02
C VAL A 133 -8.26 34.74 5.49
N PRO A 134 -9.41 35.10 4.89
CA PRO A 134 -10.31 34.11 4.25
C PRO A 134 -9.67 33.36 3.08
N ALA A 135 -8.95 34.06 2.19
CA ALA A 135 -8.25 33.44 1.07
C ALA A 135 -7.22 32.41 1.55
N PHE A 136 -6.56 32.73 2.65
CA PHE A 136 -5.62 31.86 3.32
C PHE A 136 -6.29 30.60 3.88
N LEU A 137 -7.41 30.74 4.60
CA LEU A 137 -8.16 29.59 5.12
C LEU A 137 -8.62 28.64 4.00
N VAL A 138 -8.95 29.17 2.82
CA VAL A 138 -9.25 28.36 1.63
C VAL A 138 -8.01 27.63 1.13
N LEU A 139 -6.88 28.34 0.91
CA LEU A 139 -5.63 27.73 0.42
C LEU A 139 -5.10 26.66 1.37
N TRP A 140 -5.25 26.84 2.68
CA TRP A 140 -4.88 25.84 3.68
C TRP A 140 -5.68 24.54 3.53
N ASN A 141 -6.97 24.63 3.23
CA ASN A 141 -7.80 23.46 2.93
C ASN A 141 -7.42 22.80 1.60
N VAL A 142 -6.95 23.57 0.61
CA VAL A 142 -6.36 23.00 -0.62
C VAL A 142 -5.11 22.20 -0.28
N GLY A 143 -4.24 22.70 0.60
CA GLY A 143 -3.09 21.96 1.13
C GLY A 143 -3.51 20.66 1.80
N THR A 144 -4.57 20.68 2.62
CA THR A 144 -5.13 19.46 3.22
C THR A 144 -5.53 18.44 2.15
N ILE A 145 -6.22 18.85 1.09
CA ILE A 145 -6.58 17.94 -0.02
C ILE A 145 -5.33 17.40 -0.72
N ALA A 146 -4.33 18.25 -0.98
CA ALA A 146 -3.07 17.83 -1.59
C ALA A 146 -2.37 16.78 -0.72
N ALA A 147 -2.31 17.00 0.60
CA ALA A 147 -1.69 16.10 1.55
C ALA A 147 -2.40 14.74 1.65
N PHE A 148 -3.73 14.71 1.53
CA PHE A 148 -4.53 13.48 1.55
C PHE A 148 -4.55 12.72 0.23
N THR A 149 -4.22 13.37 -0.89
CA THR A 149 -4.35 12.77 -2.22
C THR A 149 -3.53 11.47 -2.38
N PRO A 150 -2.23 11.41 -2.01
CA PRO A 150 -1.44 10.17 -2.11
C PRO A 150 -2.03 9.00 -1.31
N ILE A 151 -2.40 9.24 -0.05
CA ILE A 151 -2.98 8.20 0.80
C ILE A 151 -4.36 7.73 0.29
N VAL A 152 -5.21 8.65 -0.17
CA VAL A 152 -6.51 8.31 -0.79
C VAL A 152 -6.31 7.47 -2.05
N VAL A 153 -5.40 7.88 -2.94
CA VAL A 153 -5.14 7.14 -4.19
C VAL A 153 -4.53 5.78 -3.90
N SER A 154 -3.59 5.69 -2.96
CA SER A 154 -2.97 4.41 -2.60
C SER A 154 -3.97 3.45 -1.93
N THR A 155 -4.87 3.96 -1.09
CA THR A 155 -5.96 3.18 -0.48
C THR A 155 -7.01 2.78 -1.52
N TRP A 156 -7.33 3.68 -2.45
CA TRP A 156 -8.18 3.36 -3.60
C TRP A 156 -7.54 2.31 -4.51
N ARG A 157 -6.21 2.21 -4.58
CA ARG A 157 -5.55 1.15 -5.36
C ARG A 157 -5.51 -0.17 -4.60
N ASP A 158 -5.25 -0.12 -3.30
CA ASP A 158 -5.17 -1.27 -2.41
C ASP A 158 -5.77 -0.91 -1.02
N PRO A 159 -7.04 -1.27 -0.78
CA PRO A 159 -7.72 -0.97 0.48
C PRO A 159 -7.06 -1.59 1.72
N THR A 160 -6.25 -2.65 1.55
CA THR A 160 -5.58 -3.34 2.66
C THR A 160 -4.41 -2.56 3.24
N ARG A 161 -3.95 -1.52 2.52
CA ARG A 161 -2.91 -0.60 2.99
C ARG A 161 -3.34 0.22 4.20
N GLU A 162 -4.64 0.36 4.42
CA GLU A 162 -5.23 1.13 5.51
C GLU A 162 -6.25 0.30 6.28
N SER A 163 -6.62 0.78 7.48
CA SER A 163 -7.70 0.18 8.27
C SER A 163 -8.75 1.22 8.58
N TRP A 164 -10.01 0.88 8.40
CA TRP A 164 -11.13 1.80 8.61
C TRP A 164 -11.24 2.31 10.06
N ALA A 165 -10.74 1.55 11.05
CA ALA A 165 -10.97 1.83 12.46
C ALA A 165 -10.30 3.13 12.95
N PRO A 166 -9.00 3.40 12.71
CA PRO A 166 -8.43 4.72 13.00
C PRO A 166 -9.12 5.87 12.25
N TRP A 167 -9.44 5.67 10.98
CA TRP A 167 -10.07 6.69 10.14
C TRP A 167 -11.47 7.07 10.64
N ILE A 168 -12.26 6.13 11.16
CA ILE A 168 -13.56 6.47 11.78
C ILE A 168 -13.38 7.24 13.09
N VAL A 169 -12.37 6.90 13.90
CA VAL A 169 -12.08 7.63 15.15
C VAL A 169 -11.72 9.08 14.85
N TRP A 170 -10.87 9.33 13.85
CA TRP A 170 -10.55 10.70 13.42
C TRP A 170 -11.75 11.41 12.82
N THR A 171 -12.59 10.73 12.05
CA THR A 171 -13.84 11.31 11.53
C THR A 171 -14.73 11.82 12.66
N LEU A 172 -14.88 11.03 13.74
CA LEU A 172 -15.63 11.43 14.93
C LEU A 172 -14.96 12.59 15.69
N ALA A 173 -13.62 12.60 15.75
CA ALA A 173 -12.87 13.70 16.37
C ALA A 173 -13.13 15.03 15.65
N TYR A 174 -13.06 15.06 14.32
CA TYR A 174 -13.33 16.25 13.52
C TYR A 174 -14.81 16.62 13.47
N ALA A 175 -15.73 15.65 13.53
CA ALA A 175 -17.16 15.94 13.65
C ALA A 175 -17.48 16.59 15.00
N THR A 176 -16.83 16.14 16.07
CA THR A 176 -16.91 16.78 17.39
C THR A 176 -16.36 18.20 17.34
N LEU A 177 -15.22 18.42 16.66
CA LEU A 177 -14.66 19.76 16.48
C LEU A 177 -15.60 20.67 15.68
N ALA A 178 -16.19 20.18 14.58
CA ALA A 178 -17.19 20.92 13.80
C ALA A 178 -18.40 21.34 14.65
N PHE A 179 -18.83 20.45 15.55
CA PHE A 179 -19.94 20.72 16.47
C PHE A 179 -19.56 21.75 17.55
N VAL A 180 -18.31 21.73 18.04
CA VAL A 180 -17.80 22.80 18.94
C VAL A 180 -17.80 24.14 18.21
N THR A 181 -17.25 24.20 16.98
CA THR A 181 -17.30 25.40 16.15
C THR A 181 -18.73 25.89 15.94
N PHE A 182 -19.68 24.97 15.74
CA PHE A 182 -21.09 25.31 15.63
C PHE A 182 -21.67 25.96 16.90
N ILE A 183 -21.32 25.45 18.08
CA ILE A 183 -21.77 26.02 19.36
C ILE A 183 -21.21 27.43 19.55
N GLU A 184 -19.96 27.67 19.15
CA GLU A 184 -19.26 28.94 19.36
C GLU A 184 -19.66 30.01 18.34
N GLU A 185 -19.77 29.65 17.07
CA GLU A 185 -20.00 30.59 15.96
C GLU A 185 -21.46 30.66 15.51
N GLY A 186 -22.24 29.58 15.67
CA GLY A 186 -23.61 29.49 15.16
C GLY A 186 -23.71 29.47 13.63
N VAL A 187 -24.93 29.31 13.10
CA VAL A 187 -25.20 29.18 11.65
C VAL A 187 -24.82 30.44 10.86
N GLU A 188 -24.99 31.61 11.47
CA GLU A 188 -24.68 32.92 10.87
C GLU A 188 -23.23 33.37 11.11
N GLY A 189 -22.43 32.55 11.80
CA GLY A 189 -21.04 32.82 12.11
C GLY A 189 -20.12 32.72 10.89
N ASN A 190 -18.82 32.88 11.12
CA ASN A 190 -17.86 32.91 10.02
C ASN A 190 -17.71 31.53 9.36
N LEU A 191 -18.29 31.37 8.16
CA LEU A 191 -18.27 30.12 7.39
C LEU A 191 -16.85 29.56 7.17
N PHE A 192 -15.83 30.42 7.09
CA PHE A 192 -14.45 29.99 6.86
C PHE A 192 -13.88 29.18 8.03
N LEU A 193 -14.39 29.35 9.26
CA LEU A 193 -13.99 28.58 10.43
C LEU A 193 -14.47 27.12 10.36
N TYR A 194 -15.56 26.86 9.64
CA TYR A 194 -16.09 25.52 9.43
C TYR A 194 -15.35 24.72 8.37
N LEU A 195 -14.58 25.38 7.48
CA LEU A 195 -13.91 24.71 6.37
C LEU A 195 -12.98 23.61 6.85
N TYR A 196 -12.14 23.89 7.85
CA TYR A 196 -11.17 22.94 8.36
C TYR A 196 -11.81 21.69 9.00
N PRO A 197 -12.70 21.80 10.01
CA PRO A 197 -13.26 20.60 10.62
C PRO A 197 -14.16 19.82 9.66
N LEU A 198 -14.94 20.49 8.79
CA LEU A 198 -15.80 19.80 7.82
C LEU A 198 -15.00 19.12 6.70
N SER A 199 -13.96 19.76 6.16
CA SER A 199 -13.10 19.13 5.15
C SER A 199 -12.42 17.88 5.73
N ASN A 200 -11.97 17.95 6.99
CA ASN A 200 -11.36 16.82 7.68
C ASN A 200 -12.34 15.68 7.95
N VAL A 201 -13.60 15.97 8.32
CA VAL A 201 -14.67 14.95 8.39
C VAL A 201 -14.80 14.23 7.05
N LEU A 202 -14.82 14.97 5.94
CA LEU A 202 -14.99 14.40 4.60
C LEU A 202 -13.81 13.54 4.18
N VAL A 203 -12.56 14.01 4.31
CA VAL A 203 -11.39 13.24 3.86
C VAL A 203 -11.10 12.02 4.73
N HIS A 204 -11.25 12.12 6.05
CA HIS A 204 -11.08 10.98 6.96
C HIS A 204 -12.22 9.97 6.81
N GLY A 205 -13.46 10.45 6.69
CA GLY A 205 -14.62 9.59 6.44
C GLY A 205 -14.51 8.86 5.12
N SER A 206 -14.00 9.53 4.08
CA SER A 206 -13.71 8.91 2.79
C SER A 206 -12.66 7.80 2.93
N LEU A 207 -11.55 8.02 3.65
CA LEU A 207 -10.56 6.97 3.89
C LEU A 207 -11.12 5.81 4.71
N ALA A 208 -11.98 6.08 5.70
CA ALA A 208 -12.67 5.04 6.45
C ALA A 208 -13.49 4.16 5.50
N ILE A 209 -14.27 4.77 4.60
CA ILE A 209 -15.10 4.05 3.62
C ILE A 209 -14.23 3.29 2.61
N LEU A 210 -13.17 3.90 2.09
CA LEU A 210 -12.28 3.28 1.11
C LEU A 210 -11.51 2.08 1.66
N SER A 211 -11.20 2.10 2.95
CA SER A 211 -10.55 0.98 3.65
C SER A 211 -11.54 -0.06 4.18
N LEU A 212 -12.86 0.14 4.03
CA LEU A 212 -13.82 -0.94 4.18
C LEU A 212 -13.68 -1.87 2.96
N ASN A 213 -13.35 -3.12 3.20
CA ASN A 213 -13.20 -4.16 2.17
C ASN A 213 -14.58 -4.58 1.59
N LEU A 214 -15.34 -3.61 1.06
CA LEU A 214 -16.69 -3.81 0.55
C LEU A 214 -16.65 -4.40 -0.87
N PRO A 215 -17.44 -5.45 -1.17
CA PRO A 215 -17.50 -6.11 -2.49
C PRO A 215 -17.82 -5.19 -3.68
N VAL A 216 -18.38 -4.00 -3.41
CA VAL A 216 -18.80 -3.02 -4.43
C VAL A 216 -17.64 -2.15 -4.90
N ALA A 217 -16.73 -1.75 -4.00
CA ALA A 217 -15.53 -0.96 -4.34
C ALA A 217 -14.61 -1.76 -5.29
N THR A 218 -14.50 -3.06 -5.06
CA THR A 218 -13.73 -4.01 -5.87
C THR A 218 -14.23 -4.09 -7.33
N LYS A 219 -15.53 -3.87 -7.56
CA LYS A 219 -16.15 -3.94 -8.90
C LYS A 219 -15.91 -2.66 -9.72
N LEU A 220 -15.84 -1.50 -9.08
CA LEU A 220 -15.53 -0.20 -9.70
C LEU A 220 -14.03 0.00 -9.94
N GLN A 221 -13.17 -0.47 -9.02
CA GLN A 221 -11.70 -0.45 -9.20
C GLN A 221 -11.24 -1.28 -10.42
N ARG A 222 -11.84 -2.46 -10.66
CA ARG A 222 -11.54 -3.30 -11.84
C ARG A 222 -11.83 -2.61 -13.17
N ARG A 223 -12.71 -1.60 -13.20
CA ARG A 223 -13.02 -0.82 -14.40
C ARG A 223 -11.99 0.27 -14.69
N ASN A 224 -11.40 0.91 -13.67
CA ASN A 224 -10.50 2.05 -13.85
C ASN A 224 -9.03 1.65 -14.07
N THR A 225 -8.58 0.49 -13.59
CA THR A 225 -7.24 -0.04 -13.91
C THR A 225 -7.13 -0.61 -15.33
N ALA A 226 -8.25 -0.73 -16.04
CA ALA A 226 -8.27 -1.14 -17.45
C ALA A 226 -7.73 -0.07 -18.40
N HIS A 227 -7.62 1.20 -17.97
CA HIS A 227 -7.29 2.33 -18.85
C HIS A 227 -5.79 2.68 -18.96
N SER A 228 -4.91 1.90 -18.30
CA SER A 228 -3.44 2.12 -18.35
C SER A 228 -2.66 0.89 -18.82
N ARG A 229 -3.35 -0.10 -19.40
CA ARG A 229 -2.68 -1.22 -20.08
C ARG A 229 -1.99 -0.71 -21.36
N PRO A 230 -0.72 -1.03 -21.62
CA PRO A 230 -0.21 -1.02 -22.99
C PRO A 230 -1.13 -1.92 -23.82
N GLN A 231 -1.74 -1.37 -24.87
CA GLN A 231 -2.54 -2.15 -25.81
C GLN A 231 -1.63 -3.15 -26.52
N MET A 232 -1.67 -4.40 -26.07
CA MET A 232 -1.26 -5.53 -26.88
C MET A 232 -2.16 -5.58 -28.12
N PRO A 233 -1.63 -5.94 -29.30
CA PRO A 233 -2.38 -5.92 -30.55
C PRO A 233 -3.67 -6.75 -30.43
N HIS A 234 -4.79 -6.11 -30.73
CA HIS A 234 -6.12 -6.72 -30.78
C HIS A 234 -6.15 -7.84 -31.83
N GLY A 235 -6.33 -9.09 -31.39
CA GLY A 235 -6.49 -10.23 -32.31
C GLY A 235 -6.54 -11.63 -31.70
N ALA A 236 -6.12 -11.83 -30.45
CA ALA A 236 -6.25 -13.14 -29.79
C ALA A 236 -7.18 -13.02 -28.57
N SER A 237 -8.35 -13.67 -28.63
CA SER A 237 -9.14 -13.99 -27.46
C SER A 237 -8.22 -14.71 -26.46
N SER A 238 -8.20 -14.24 -25.20
CA SER A 238 -7.56 -15.00 -24.13
C SER A 238 -8.27 -16.38 -24.09
N PRO A 239 -7.56 -17.49 -24.32
CA PRO A 239 -8.18 -18.81 -24.33
C PRO A 239 -8.82 -19.04 -22.96
N SER A 240 -10.07 -19.51 -22.92
CA SER A 240 -10.76 -19.71 -21.66
C SER A 240 -9.98 -20.70 -20.79
N LEU A 241 -9.75 -20.34 -19.53
CA LEU A 241 -9.05 -21.16 -18.55
C LEU A 241 -9.97 -22.23 -17.93
N ASP A 242 -11.10 -22.53 -18.58
CA ASP A 242 -12.12 -23.48 -18.09
C ASP A 242 -11.60 -24.93 -17.97
N PHE A 243 -10.47 -25.21 -18.62
CA PHE A 243 -9.77 -26.48 -18.48
C PHE A 243 -8.98 -26.59 -17.18
N LEU A 244 -8.71 -25.51 -16.47
CA LEU A 244 -8.05 -25.53 -15.17
C LEU A 244 -9.06 -25.70 -14.04
N TYR A 245 -8.66 -26.40 -12.97
CA TYR A 245 -9.44 -26.50 -11.75
C TYR A 245 -8.56 -26.75 -10.54
N VAL A 246 -9.08 -26.39 -9.35
CA VAL A 246 -8.44 -26.68 -8.08
C VAL A 246 -9.12 -27.88 -7.46
N ALA A 247 -8.33 -28.82 -6.95
CA ALA A 247 -8.82 -29.99 -6.20
C ALA A 247 -7.92 -30.27 -4.99
N GLU A 248 -8.46 -30.98 -4.01
CA GLU A 248 -7.69 -31.40 -2.84
C GLU A 248 -6.59 -32.40 -3.24
N THR A 249 -5.43 -32.26 -2.61
CA THR A 249 -4.31 -33.19 -2.71
C THR A 249 -4.04 -33.79 -1.34
N LYS A 250 -3.52 -35.01 -1.34
CA LYS A 250 -3.24 -35.73 -0.09
C LYS A 250 -2.10 -35.11 0.75
N TYR A 251 -1.18 -34.38 0.11
CA TYR A 251 0.09 -33.97 0.74
C TYR A 251 0.35 -32.46 0.75
N THR A 252 -0.31 -31.70 -0.11
CA THR A 252 -0.12 -30.24 -0.27
C THR A 252 -1.41 -29.45 -0.01
N GLY A 253 -2.47 -30.12 0.47
CA GLY A 253 -3.77 -29.52 0.74
C GLY A 253 -4.60 -29.38 -0.54
N HIS A 254 -4.24 -28.45 -1.41
CA HIS A 254 -4.90 -28.24 -2.70
C HIS A 254 -3.88 -28.08 -3.81
N GLY A 255 -4.25 -28.40 -5.05
CA GLY A 255 -3.40 -28.31 -6.22
C GLY A 255 -4.16 -27.86 -7.46
N LEU A 256 -3.41 -27.40 -8.46
CA LEU A 256 -3.93 -26.97 -9.76
C LEU A 256 -3.89 -28.14 -10.74
N PHE A 257 -5.03 -28.46 -11.35
CA PHE A 257 -5.20 -29.58 -12.27
C PHE A 257 -5.72 -29.11 -13.63
N THR A 258 -5.56 -29.96 -14.66
CA THR A 258 -6.06 -29.72 -16.01
C THR A 258 -7.09 -30.76 -16.46
N ARG A 259 -8.09 -30.35 -17.24
CA ARG A 259 -9.03 -31.21 -17.98
C ARG A 259 -8.59 -31.46 -19.42
N ARG A 260 -7.50 -30.81 -19.85
CA ARG A 260 -6.96 -30.88 -21.21
C ARG A 260 -5.63 -31.63 -21.21
N ALA A 261 -5.43 -32.44 -22.24
CA ALA A 261 -4.14 -33.08 -22.51
C ALA A 261 -3.17 -32.07 -23.16
N PHE A 262 -1.89 -32.18 -22.85
CA PHE A 262 -0.81 -31.40 -23.45
C PHE A 262 0.34 -32.31 -23.87
N LYS A 263 1.00 -31.99 -24.97
CA LYS A 263 2.26 -32.61 -25.38
C LYS A 263 3.44 -31.88 -24.77
N LYS A 264 4.55 -32.60 -24.61
CA LYS A 264 5.83 -31.98 -24.25
C LYS A 264 6.13 -30.79 -25.17
N GLY A 265 6.43 -29.64 -24.57
CA GLY A 265 6.74 -28.39 -25.27
C GLY A 265 5.53 -27.48 -25.48
N ASP A 266 4.30 -27.96 -25.23
CA ASP A 266 3.10 -27.14 -25.40
C ASP A 266 3.07 -25.98 -24.41
N HIS A 267 2.57 -24.84 -24.88
CA HIS A 267 2.13 -23.76 -24.00
C HIS A 267 0.82 -24.17 -23.30
N VAL A 268 0.85 -24.22 -21.98
CA VAL A 268 -0.29 -24.61 -21.15
C VAL A 268 -1.22 -23.43 -20.94
N CYS A 269 -0.69 -22.36 -20.35
CA CYS A 269 -1.39 -21.12 -20.04
C CYS A 269 -0.40 -20.01 -19.64
N ASN A 270 -0.91 -18.80 -19.42
CA ASN A 270 -0.16 -17.72 -18.77
C ASN A 270 -0.69 -17.52 -17.35
N ILE A 271 0.22 -17.45 -16.38
CA ILE A 271 -0.11 -17.09 -15.00
C ILE A 271 -0.46 -15.61 -14.96
N THR A 272 -1.68 -15.31 -14.52
CA THR A 272 -2.10 -13.93 -14.21
C THR A 272 -1.83 -13.63 -12.75
N GLY A 273 -1.59 -12.36 -12.43
CA GLY A 273 -1.30 -11.93 -11.08
C GLY A 273 -0.89 -10.47 -11.03
N THR A 274 -0.72 -9.97 -9.81
CA THR A 274 -0.21 -8.62 -9.59
C THR A 274 1.30 -8.65 -9.60
N ILE A 275 1.92 -7.89 -10.51
CA ILE A 275 3.38 -7.76 -10.56
C ILE A 275 3.83 -6.71 -9.54
N ARG A 276 4.80 -7.08 -8.70
CA ARG A 276 5.32 -6.27 -7.60
C ARG A 276 6.84 -6.22 -7.68
N LYS A 277 7.39 -5.02 -7.50
CA LYS A 277 8.83 -4.85 -7.30
C LYS A 277 9.15 -4.96 -5.81
N TYR A 278 9.97 -5.94 -5.42
CA TYR A 278 10.31 -6.23 -4.03
C TYR A 278 11.72 -6.82 -3.91
N VAL A 279 12.44 -6.41 -2.85
CA VAL A 279 13.79 -6.88 -2.52
C VAL A 279 13.75 -7.51 -1.14
N PHE A 280 13.96 -8.82 -1.07
CA PHE A 280 14.10 -9.54 0.18
C PHE A 280 15.49 -9.27 0.78
N ARG A 281 15.55 -8.96 2.09
CA ARG A 281 16.80 -8.58 2.77
C ARG A 281 17.14 -9.46 3.96
N THR A 282 16.16 -10.19 4.47
CA THR A 282 16.28 -11.05 5.65
C THR A 282 15.55 -12.34 5.39
N ARG A 283 15.94 -13.41 6.08
CA ARG A 283 15.26 -14.72 5.99
C ARG A 283 13.79 -14.62 6.40
N GLU A 284 13.46 -13.78 7.38
CA GLU A 284 12.07 -13.55 7.76
C GLU A 284 11.27 -12.91 6.62
N ASP A 285 11.87 -11.97 5.88
CA ASP A 285 11.20 -11.31 4.75
C ASP A 285 10.93 -12.31 3.61
N SER A 286 11.89 -13.20 3.32
CA SER A 286 11.80 -14.24 2.26
C SER A 286 10.60 -15.17 2.42
N LEU A 287 10.11 -15.34 3.65
CA LEU A 287 9.00 -16.24 3.97
C LEU A 287 7.63 -15.53 4.03
N LEU A 288 7.59 -14.20 3.85
CA LEU A 288 6.34 -13.41 3.98
C LEU A 288 5.34 -13.68 2.85
N TYR A 289 5.82 -14.05 1.67
CA TYR A 289 5.00 -14.16 0.47
C TYR A 289 5.17 -15.55 -0.18
N PRO A 290 4.68 -16.62 0.47
CA PRO A 290 4.99 -18.00 0.10
C PRO A 290 4.46 -18.43 -1.27
N ASN A 291 3.52 -17.66 -1.85
CA ASN A 291 2.93 -17.95 -3.15
C ASN A 291 3.51 -17.07 -4.27
N TRP A 292 4.36 -16.10 -3.94
CA TRP A 292 4.97 -15.25 -4.95
C TRP A 292 6.05 -16.03 -5.67
N TYR A 293 6.21 -15.72 -6.94
CA TYR A 293 7.30 -16.28 -7.72
C TYR A 293 7.95 -15.18 -8.55
N GLN A 294 9.24 -15.32 -8.77
CA GLN A 294 10.02 -14.30 -9.43
C GLN A 294 9.93 -14.45 -10.95
N ILE A 295 9.73 -13.31 -11.61
CA ILE A 295 9.66 -13.21 -13.07
C ILE A 295 10.89 -12.52 -13.67
N ASP A 296 11.55 -11.65 -12.89
CA ASP A 296 12.78 -10.93 -13.25
C ASP A 296 13.49 -10.41 -11.98
N GLU A 297 14.61 -9.69 -12.13
CA GLU A 297 15.33 -9.06 -11.03
C GLU A 297 14.41 -8.16 -10.18
N ASP A 298 14.32 -8.45 -8.89
CA ASP A 298 13.43 -7.80 -7.91
C ASP A 298 11.94 -7.78 -8.31
N LEU A 299 11.53 -8.54 -9.33
CA LEU A 299 10.20 -8.49 -9.88
C LEU A 299 9.47 -9.80 -9.64
N TRP A 300 8.41 -9.72 -8.84
CA TRP A 300 7.66 -10.86 -8.32
C TRP A 300 6.22 -10.80 -8.79
N CYS A 301 5.66 -11.97 -9.11
CA CYS A 301 4.26 -12.14 -9.43
C CYS A 301 3.53 -12.69 -8.21
N ASP A 302 2.48 -11.99 -7.80
CA ASP A 302 1.48 -12.43 -6.82
C ASP A 302 0.32 -13.07 -7.60
N PRO A 303 0.29 -14.41 -7.76
CA PRO A 303 -0.59 -15.07 -8.71
C PRO A 303 -2.07 -14.99 -8.30
N ASP A 304 -2.93 -14.70 -9.27
CA ASP A 304 -4.38 -14.76 -9.10
C ASP A 304 -4.87 -16.21 -8.96
N TYR A 305 -6.09 -16.39 -8.46
CA TYR A 305 -6.80 -17.67 -8.60
C TYR A 305 -6.97 -18.05 -10.09
N PRO A 306 -6.70 -19.31 -10.50
CA PRO A 306 -6.35 -20.47 -9.66
C PRO A 306 -4.84 -20.74 -9.52
N PHE A 307 -3.98 -19.87 -10.05
CA PHE A 307 -2.53 -20.08 -10.13
C PHE A 307 -1.82 -20.07 -8.79
N ASN A 308 -2.43 -19.49 -7.75
CA ASN A 308 -1.95 -19.58 -6.36
C ASN A 308 -1.97 -21.00 -5.78
N TYR A 309 -2.53 -21.99 -6.49
CA TYR A 309 -2.49 -23.43 -6.16
C TYR A 309 -1.50 -24.23 -7.03
N PHE A 310 -0.62 -23.57 -7.77
CA PHE A 310 0.37 -24.21 -8.61
C PHE A 310 1.53 -24.75 -7.74
N ASN A 311 1.47 -26.04 -7.41
CA ASN A 311 2.36 -26.65 -6.44
C ASN A 311 3.77 -26.98 -6.96
N HIS A 312 4.66 -27.21 -6.00
CA HIS A 312 5.99 -27.73 -6.24
C HIS A 312 6.00 -29.25 -6.51
N SER A 313 6.88 -29.69 -7.42
CA SER A 313 7.37 -31.08 -7.50
C SER A 313 8.85 -31.13 -7.85
N CYS A 314 9.61 -32.07 -7.26
CA CYS A 314 11.00 -32.35 -7.66
C CYS A 314 11.11 -33.08 -9.01
N GLY A 315 9.99 -33.60 -9.51
CA GLY A 315 9.84 -34.17 -10.85
C GLY A 315 8.66 -33.51 -11.58
N PRO A 316 8.74 -32.20 -11.85
CA PRO A 316 7.62 -31.41 -12.33
C PRO A 316 7.20 -31.83 -13.74
N ASN A 317 5.95 -31.53 -14.11
CA ASN A 317 5.48 -31.62 -15.49
C ASN A 317 5.45 -30.27 -16.22
N CYS A 318 5.68 -29.16 -15.51
CA CYS A 318 5.73 -27.82 -16.09
C CYS A 318 7.00 -27.05 -15.70
N VAL A 319 7.36 -26.08 -16.55
CA VAL A 319 8.30 -24.99 -16.24
C VAL A 319 7.60 -23.65 -16.45
N VAL A 320 7.96 -22.66 -15.65
CA VAL A 320 7.45 -21.29 -15.76
C VAL A 320 8.56 -20.40 -16.32
N VAL A 321 8.26 -19.71 -17.42
CA VAL A 321 9.20 -18.81 -18.12
C VAL A 321 8.56 -17.43 -18.19
N GLY A 322 9.00 -16.52 -17.32
CA GLY A 322 8.28 -15.28 -17.07
C GLY A 322 6.89 -15.59 -16.50
N GLN A 323 5.84 -15.41 -17.30
CA GLN A 323 4.46 -15.79 -16.92
C GLN A 323 3.94 -17.01 -17.69
N SER A 324 4.71 -17.54 -18.65
CA SER A 324 4.27 -18.63 -19.52
C SER A 324 4.54 -19.98 -18.87
N VAL A 325 3.54 -20.85 -18.84
CA VAL A 325 3.64 -22.23 -18.35
C VAL A 325 3.85 -23.16 -19.53
N ILE A 326 4.96 -23.89 -19.56
CA ILE A 326 5.31 -24.81 -20.65
C ILE A 326 5.37 -26.23 -20.14
N ALA A 327 4.80 -27.18 -20.88
CA ALA A 327 4.83 -28.60 -20.54
C ALA A 327 6.23 -29.20 -20.76
N LEU A 328 6.80 -29.85 -19.75
CA LEU A 328 8.11 -30.53 -19.81
C LEU A 328 8.01 -31.99 -20.30
N ARG A 329 6.80 -32.55 -20.23
CA ARG A 329 6.42 -33.90 -20.67
C ARG A 329 4.94 -33.88 -21.06
N ASP A 330 4.46 -34.97 -21.65
CA ASP A 330 3.03 -35.12 -21.91
C ASP A 330 2.24 -35.05 -20.59
N ILE A 331 1.14 -34.30 -20.59
CA ILE A 331 0.22 -34.09 -19.46
C ILE A 331 -1.15 -34.62 -19.86
N GLN A 332 -1.77 -35.44 -19.02
CA GLN A 332 -3.09 -36.00 -19.26
C GLN A 332 -4.18 -35.21 -18.52
N PRO A 333 -5.45 -35.26 -18.98
CA PRO A 333 -6.58 -34.78 -18.20
C PRO A 333 -6.61 -35.47 -16.83
N GLY A 334 -6.71 -34.67 -15.77
CA GLY A 334 -6.65 -35.15 -14.39
C GLY A 334 -5.27 -35.04 -13.74
N ASP A 335 -4.22 -34.72 -14.50
CA ASP A 335 -2.89 -34.48 -13.91
C ASP A 335 -2.84 -33.16 -13.15
N GLU A 336 -2.14 -33.15 -12.02
CA GLU A 336 -1.74 -31.95 -11.32
C GLU A 336 -0.62 -31.24 -12.08
N LEU A 337 -0.76 -29.94 -12.32
CA LEU A 337 0.27 -29.08 -12.86
C LEU A 337 1.23 -28.71 -11.73
N THR A 338 2.50 -29.08 -11.88
CA THR A 338 3.56 -28.81 -10.89
C THR A 338 4.82 -28.24 -11.53
N CYS A 339 5.50 -27.34 -10.83
CA CYS A 339 6.77 -26.76 -11.26
C CYS A 339 7.86 -26.94 -10.18
N ASP A 340 9.12 -26.75 -10.55
CA ASP A 340 10.20 -26.71 -9.57
C ASP A 340 10.37 -25.29 -9.05
N TYR A 341 10.13 -25.06 -7.76
CA TYR A 341 10.18 -23.71 -7.18
C TYR A 341 11.60 -23.14 -7.17
N SER A 342 12.63 -23.99 -7.19
CA SER A 342 14.01 -23.55 -7.39
C SER A 342 14.23 -22.85 -8.72
N LEU A 343 13.33 -22.97 -9.70
CA LEU A 343 13.46 -22.33 -11.03
C LEU A 343 12.69 -21.01 -11.13
N ILE A 344 12.04 -20.58 -10.05
CA ILE A 344 11.22 -19.36 -10.00
C ILE A 344 11.52 -18.50 -8.77
N ASP A 345 12.70 -18.69 -8.17
CA ASP A 345 13.15 -17.96 -6.99
C ASP A 345 14.68 -17.85 -6.98
N SER A 346 15.20 -16.63 -6.79
CA SER A 346 16.64 -16.33 -6.64
C SER A 346 16.98 -15.69 -5.28
N ASP A 347 16.10 -15.73 -4.29
CA ASP A 347 16.42 -15.26 -2.94
C ASP A 347 17.21 -16.33 -2.17
N GLU A 348 18.46 -16.01 -1.84
CA GLU A 348 19.37 -16.95 -1.18
C GLU A 348 18.90 -17.45 0.20
N HIS A 349 18.00 -16.71 0.84
CA HIS A 349 17.45 -17.03 2.16
C HIS A 349 16.16 -17.86 2.08
N TRP A 350 15.56 -18.00 0.90
CA TRP A 350 14.32 -18.74 0.71
C TRP A 350 14.55 -20.25 0.78
N GLU A 351 13.71 -20.93 1.55
CA GLU A 351 13.65 -22.39 1.60
C GLU A 351 12.28 -22.90 2.05
N MET A 352 11.96 -24.14 1.67
CA MET A 352 10.77 -24.85 2.14
C MET A 352 11.01 -26.35 2.30
N GLY A 353 10.31 -26.98 3.24
CA GLY A 353 10.22 -28.43 3.32
C GLY A 353 9.38 -29.00 2.17
N CYS A 354 9.77 -30.14 1.62
CA CYS A 354 9.12 -30.78 0.48
C CYS A 354 8.70 -32.21 0.77
N SER A 355 7.45 -32.49 0.42
CA SER A 355 6.78 -33.78 0.57
C SER A 355 6.12 -34.24 -0.72
N CYS A 356 6.63 -33.82 -1.89
CA CYS A 356 6.02 -34.08 -3.22
C CYS A 356 5.97 -35.57 -3.64
N GLN A 357 6.48 -36.49 -2.82
CA GLN A 357 6.44 -37.95 -3.00
C GLN A 357 7.09 -38.51 -4.27
N THR A 358 7.78 -37.70 -5.06
CA THR A 358 8.57 -38.23 -6.18
C THR A 358 9.70 -39.12 -5.65
N PRO A 359 10.12 -40.20 -6.36
CA PRO A 359 11.21 -41.06 -5.91
C PRO A 359 12.54 -40.34 -5.65
N ASN A 360 12.74 -39.18 -6.29
CA ASN A 360 13.92 -38.33 -6.15
C ASN A 360 13.58 -37.02 -5.42
N CYS A 361 12.67 -37.05 -4.45
CA CYS A 361 12.33 -35.88 -3.65
C CYS A 361 13.58 -35.34 -2.92
N ARG A 362 13.79 -34.03 -2.99
CA ARG A 362 14.95 -33.35 -2.38
C ARG A 362 14.78 -33.10 -0.87
N GLY A 363 13.58 -33.24 -0.33
CA GLY A 363 13.26 -33.00 1.08
C GLY A 363 13.24 -31.52 1.48
N VAL A 364 14.20 -30.72 1.03
CA VAL A 364 14.23 -29.26 1.18
C VAL A 364 14.46 -28.62 -0.18
N ILE A 365 13.67 -27.60 -0.49
CA ILE A 365 13.77 -26.80 -1.71
C ILE A 365 14.30 -25.44 -1.32
N ARG A 366 15.23 -24.94 -2.12
CA ARG A 366 15.84 -23.63 -1.97
C ARG A 366 15.84 -22.93 -3.33
N SER A 367 16.20 -21.66 -3.35
CA SER A 367 16.33 -20.86 -4.55
C SER A 367 17.34 -21.45 -5.55
N ILE A 368 17.36 -20.91 -6.77
CA ILE A 368 18.09 -21.50 -7.90
C ILE A 368 19.56 -21.75 -7.61
N GLN A 369 20.21 -20.87 -6.84
CA GLN A 369 21.65 -20.92 -6.51
C GLN A 369 22.09 -22.23 -5.85
N PHE A 370 21.17 -22.90 -5.16
CA PHE A 370 21.43 -24.15 -4.43
C PHE A 370 21.02 -25.40 -5.20
N LEU A 371 20.54 -25.24 -6.44
CA LEU A 371 20.12 -26.36 -7.26
C LEU A 371 21.33 -27.23 -7.63
N PRO A 372 21.29 -28.57 -7.45
CA PRO A 372 22.40 -29.42 -7.87
C PRO A 372 22.70 -29.26 -9.36
N ARG A 373 23.98 -29.17 -9.74
CA ARG A 373 24.43 -28.90 -11.12
C ARG A 373 23.74 -29.78 -12.17
N LYS A 374 23.64 -31.08 -11.91
CA LYS A 374 22.96 -32.05 -12.81
C LYS A 374 21.47 -31.73 -13.04
N ILE A 375 20.80 -31.15 -12.05
CA ILE A 375 19.41 -30.70 -12.16
C ILE A 375 19.34 -29.35 -12.87
N PHE A 376 20.24 -28.43 -12.55
CA PHE A 376 20.34 -27.14 -13.26
C PHE A 376 20.54 -27.34 -14.77
N ASP A 377 21.51 -28.15 -15.19
CA ASP A 377 21.82 -28.40 -16.60
C ASP A 377 20.60 -28.97 -17.38
N ARG A 378 19.70 -29.69 -16.69
CA ARG A 378 18.46 -30.20 -17.29
C ARG A 378 17.47 -29.09 -17.63
N TYR A 379 17.40 -28.05 -16.79
CA TYR A 379 16.40 -26.99 -16.90
C TYR A 379 16.95 -25.69 -17.52
N GLU A 380 18.27 -25.54 -17.59
CA GLU A 380 18.97 -24.39 -18.17
C GLU A 380 18.41 -23.92 -19.53
N PRO A 381 18.03 -24.82 -20.47
CA PRO A 381 17.46 -24.39 -21.76
C PRO A 381 16.11 -23.65 -21.64
N HIS A 382 15.43 -23.80 -20.51
CA HIS A 382 14.11 -23.21 -20.25
C HIS A 382 14.17 -21.97 -19.33
N LEU A 383 15.31 -21.69 -18.72
CA LEU A 383 15.45 -20.57 -17.78
C LEU A 383 15.51 -19.22 -18.51
N VAL A 384 14.91 -18.20 -17.89
CA VAL A 384 15.14 -16.81 -18.30
C VAL A 384 16.59 -16.40 -17.98
N PRO A 385 17.20 -15.47 -18.75
CA PRO A 385 18.61 -15.11 -18.59
C PRO A 385 19.01 -14.72 -17.16
N TYR A 386 18.13 -14.03 -16.43
CA TYR A 386 18.37 -13.61 -15.05
C TYR A 386 18.67 -14.78 -14.11
N PHE A 387 17.84 -15.83 -14.10
CA PHE A 387 18.05 -17.00 -13.24
C PHE A 387 19.34 -17.75 -13.56
N ARG A 388 19.71 -17.82 -14.85
CA ARG A 388 21.01 -18.37 -15.26
C ARG A 388 22.16 -17.57 -14.66
N GLN A 389 22.11 -16.24 -14.78
CA GLN A 389 23.13 -15.35 -14.23
C GLN A 389 23.23 -15.46 -12.70
N ALA A 390 22.10 -15.54 -12.00
CA ALA A 390 22.06 -15.70 -10.55
C ALA A 390 22.73 -17.02 -10.11
N TYR A 391 22.44 -18.13 -10.80
CA TYR A 391 23.10 -19.41 -10.55
C TYR A 391 24.61 -19.33 -10.76
N GLU A 392 25.05 -18.85 -11.93
CA GLU A 392 26.46 -18.75 -12.28
C GLU A 392 27.24 -17.83 -11.34
N ALA A 393 26.65 -16.70 -10.94
CA ALA A 393 27.27 -15.78 -9.98
C ALA A 393 27.52 -16.45 -8.63
N ALA A 394 26.56 -17.23 -8.13
CA ALA A 394 26.71 -17.98 -6.89
C ALA A 394 27.76 -19.10 -6.97
N GLN A 395 27.88 -19.77 -8.12
CA GLN A 395 28.92 -20.79 -8.31
C GLN A 395 30.34 -20.18 -8.34
N ARG A 396 30.48 -18.94 -8.82
CA ARG A 396 31.78 -18.23 -8.84
C ARG A 396 32.21 -17.71 -7.47
N SER A 397 31.27 -17.35 -6.59
CA SER A 397 31.57 -16.84 -5.25
C SER A 397 31.82 -17.96 -4.22
N GLY A 398 31.37 -19.19 -4.51
CA GLY A 398 31.59 -20.38 -3.68
C GLY A 398 32.82 -21.23 -4.04
N SER A 399 33.57 -20.85 -5.08
CA SER A 399 34.86 -21.45 -5.48
C SER A 399 36.03 -20.59 -5.02
#